data_AF-A0A239GJI5-F1
#
_entry.id   AF-A0A239GJI5-F1
#
_cell.length_a   1.000
_cell.length_b   1.000
_cell.length_c   1.000
_cell.angle_alpha   90.00
_cell.angle_beta   90.00
_cell.angle_gamma   90.00
#
_symmetry.space_group_name_H-M   'P 1'
#
loop_
_entity.id
_entity.type
_entity.pdbx_description
1 polymer ?
#
loop_
_entity_poly.entity_id
_entity_poly.type
_entity_poly.pdbx_seq_one_letter_code
_entity_poly.pdbx_strand_id
1 'polypeptide(L)'
;MTAAPAGTGAGTARVPVRQGLLTAVLGVVLVAGAVTQTAWWVRDLGTGALAARAALVLAAALGGALLALGLRDALARPAAAPAVPQPPVPLPVPQPVVAAPQPDDGLVRRVLEVRDLLDNTALRARLDDGIRSAGFELITPAPGEPFDPGVHTAVDTEAATDGAAPGTIAAVEQVGLLQQGRLYRRAAVVVWEEAR
;
A
#
# COMPACT_ATOMS: atom_id res chain seq x y z
N MET A 1 -35.29 -52.34 -14.84
CA MET A 1 -33.93 -52.91 -14.92
C MET A 1 -33.23 -52.39 -16.16
N THR A 2 -32.49 -51.27 -16.07
CA THR A 2 -31.29 -51.05 -16.89
C THR A 2 -30.46 -49.99 -16.20
N ALA A 3 -29.20 -50.31 -15.96
CA ALA A 3 -28.23 -49.55 -15.20
C ALA A 3 -27.10 -49.06 -16.11
N ALA A 4 -26.46 -47.98 -15.66
CA ALA A 4 -25.08 -47.55 -15.94
C ALA A 4 -24.78 -46.86 -17.31
N PRO A 5 -23.68 -46.10 -17.45
CA PRO A 5 -22.66 -45.73 -16.45
C PRO A 5 -22.34 -44.23 -16.33
N ALA A 6 -21.62 -43.92 -15.24
CA ALA A 6 -21.00 -42.65 -14.91
C ALA A 6 -19.83 -42.30 -15.85
N GLY A 7 -19.78 -41.04 -16.29
CA GLY A 7 -18.66 -40.46 -17.01
C GLY A 7 -17.69 -39.77 -16.08
N THR A 8 -16.51 -40.37 -15.87
CA THR A 8 -15.38 -39.81 -15.15
C THR A 8 -14.59 -38.89 -16.09
N GLY A 9 -14.79 -37.58 -15.97
CA GLY A 9 -13.97 -36.56 -16.64
C GLY A 9 -12.77 -36.17 -15.78
N ALA A 10 -11.60 -36.77 -16.05
CA ALA A 10 -10.34 -36.37 -15.43
C ALA A 10 -9.80 -35.09 -16.08
N GLY A 11 -10.04 -33.94 -15.44
CA GLY A 11 -9.45 -32.66 -15.81
C GLY A 11 -8.04 -32.52 -15.23
N THR A 12 -7.01 -32.90 -15.98
CA THR A 12 -5.61 -32.56 -15.66
C THR A 12 -5.35 -31.08 -15.94
N ALA A 13 -5.47 -30.23 -14.92
CA ALA A 13 -4.99 -28.85 -14.98
C ALA A 13 -3.46 -28.84 -14.75
N ARG A 14 -2.70 -28.71 -15.84
CA ARG A 14 -1.26 -28.38 -15.78
C ARG A 14 -1.12 -26.89 -15.48
N VAL A 15 -0.67 -26.53 -14.28
CA VAL A 15 -0.31 -25.15 -13.92
C VAL A 15 1.09 -24.84 -14.49
N PRO A 16 1.29 -23.72 -15.23
CA PRO A 16 2.56 -23.41 -15.86
C PRO A 16 3.58 -22.83 -14.86
N VAL A 17 4.62 -23.63 -14.56
CA VAL A 17 5.78 -23.29 -13.68
C VAL A 17 6.65 -22.14 -14.23
N ARG A 18 6.34 -21.58 -15.40
CA ARG A 18 7.23 -20.62 -16.08
C ARG A 18 7.17 -19.18 -15.57
N GLN A 19 6.21 -18.79 -14.73
CA GLN A 19 6.07 -17.40 -14.27
C GLN A 19 7.02 -16.99 -13.12
N GLY A 20 7.60 -17.93 -12.39
CA GLY A 20 8.50 -17.59 -11.26
C GLY A 20 9.91 -17.13 -11.66
N LEU A 21 10.37 -17.48 -12.86
CA LEU A 21 11.76 -17.22 -13.26
C LEU A 21 11.96 -15.83 -13.86
N LEU A 22 10.90 -15.21 -14.39
CA LEU A 22 10.95 -13.90 -15.05
C LEU A 22 11.03 -12.73 -14.07
N THR A 23 10.41 -12.84 -12.90
CA THR A 23 10.49 -11.82 -11.83
C THR A 23 11.84 -11.79 -11.12
N ALA A 24 12.50 -12.95 -10.97
CA ALA A 24 13.82 -13.01 -10.34
C ALA A 24 14.91 -12.36 -11.22
N VAL A 25 14.85 -12.52 -12.54
CA VAL A 25 15.84 -11.92 -13.46
C VAL A 25 15.65 -10.40 -13.59
N LEU A 26 14.40 -9.90 -13.56
CA LEU A 26 14.12 -8.46 -13.62
C LEU A 26 14.66 -7.70 -12.39
N GLY A 27 14.63 -8.32 -11.21
CA GLY A 27 15.18 -7.74 -9.97
C GLY A 27 16.71 -7.57 -10.00
N VAL A 28 17.43 -8.51 -10.61
CA VAL A 28 18.90 -8.46 -10.71
C VAL A 28 19.38 -7.38 -11.69
N VAL A 29 18.64 -7.14 -12.78
CA VAL A 29 19.00 -6.12 -13.79
C VAL A 29 18.79 -4.69 -13.27
N LEU A 30 17.77 -4.45 -12.43
CA LEU A 30 17.53 -3.14 -11.80
C LEU A 30 18.61 -2.76 -10.79
N VAL A 31 19.13 -3.73 -10.03
CA VAL A 31 20.24 -3.49 -9.08
C VAL A 31 21.56 -3.23 -9.80
N ALA A 32 21.82 -3.90 -10.94
CA ALA A 32 23.03 -3.65 -11.73
C ALA A 32 23.03 -2.27 -12.42
N GLY A 33 21.87 -1.78 -12.89
CA GLY A 33 21.76 -0.47 -13.55
C GLY A 33 22.03 0.72 -12.61
N ALA A 34 21.60 0.63 -11.35
CA ALA A 34 21.81 1.68 -10.35
C ALA A 34 23.30 1.84 -9.96
N VAL A 35 24.10 0.77 -10.07
CA VAL A 35 25.54 0.79 -9.77
C VAL A 35 26.34 1.49 -10.88
N THR A 36 25.89 1.44 -12.14
CA THR A 36 26.60 2.11 -13.24
C THR A 36 26.33 3.61 -13.34
N GLN A 37 25.16 4.09 -12.89
CA GLN A 37 24.80 5.52 -13.02
C GLN A 37 25.48 6.41 -11.96
N THR A 38 25.90 5.84 -10.82
CA THR A 38 26.64 6.55 -9.77
C THR A 38 28.14 6.64 -10.02
N ALA A 39 28.68 5.88 -10.98
CA ALA A 39 30.11 5.85 -11.28
C ALA A 39 30.63 7.11 -12.02
N TRP A 40 29.75 7.88 -12.68
CA TRP A 40 30.15 9.10 -13.41
C TRP A 40 30.29 10.34 -12.53
N TRP A 41 29.68 10.36 -11.34
CA TRP A 41 29.74 11.50 -10.40
C TRP A 41 30.89 11.44 -9.38
N VAL A 42 31.55 10.28 -9.23
CA VAL A 42 32.54 10.04 -8.17
C VAL A 42 33.96 10.41 -8.59
N ARG A 43 34.18 10.84 -9.85
CA ARG A 43 35.52 11.16 -10.35
C ARG A 43 36.09 12.50 -9.85
N ASP A 44 35.26 13.37 -9.24
CA ASP A 44 35.62 14.75 -8.92
C ASP A 44 35.73 15.08 -7.41
N LEU A 45 35.53 14.11 -6.51
CA LEU A 45 35.54 14.37 -5.06
C LEU A 45 36.70 13.64 -4.36
N GLY A 46 37.70 14.44 -3.97
CA GLY A 46 38.84 14.02 -3.15
C GLY A 46 38.41 13.44 -1.79
N THR A 47 39.23 12.52 -1.27
CA THR A 47 39.30 11.85 0.07
C THR A 47 38.01 11.39 0.79
N GLY A 48 36.81 11.93 0.52
CA GLY A 48 35.51 11.40 0.96
C GLY A 48 35.12 10.07 0.31
N ALA A 49 35.89 9.63 -0.70
CA ALA A 49 35.65 8.40 -1.45
C ALA A 49 35.73 7.11 -0.62
N LEU A 50 36.41 7.10 0.54
CA LEU A 50 36.52 5.91 1.37
C LEU A 50 35.24 5.63 2.17
N ALA A 51 34.59 6.67 2.71
CA ALA A 51 33.35 6.52 3.46
C ALA A 51 32.18 6.09 2.55
N ALA A 52 32.09 6.67 1.35
CA ALA A 52 31.08 6.29 0.36
C ALA A 52 31.25 4.84 -0.12
N ARG A 53 32.50 4.39 -0.31
CA ARG A 53 32.79 2.99 -0.67
C ARG A 53 32.45 2.02 0.46
N ALA A 54 32.77 2.36 1.71
CA ALA A 54 32.43 1.53 2.86
C ALA A 54 30.91 1.39 3.04
N ALA A 55 30.15 2.48 2.84
CA ALA A 55 28.69 2.45 2.89
C ALA A 55 28.08 1.54 1.81
N LEU A 56 28.64 1.55 0.59
CA LEU A 56 28.15 0.73 -0.52
C LEU A 56 28.43 -0.77 -0.31
N VAL A 57 29.59 -1.11 0.25
CA VAL A 57 29.92 -2.50 0.65
C VAL A 57 28.99 -2.99 1.77
N LEU A 58 28.70 -2.15 2.77
CA LEU A 58 27.75 -2.46 3.85
C LEU A 58 26.33 -2.67 3.32
N ALA A 59 25.86 -1.81 2.42
CA ALA A 59 24.54 -1.95 1.80
C ALA A 59 24.42 -3.24 0.96
N ALA A 60 25.46 -3.59 0.19
CA ALA A 60 25.51 -4.84 -0.57
C ALA A 60 25.53 -6.08 0.35
N ALA A 61 26.28 -6.04 1.46
CA ALA A 61 26.32 -7.12 2.43
C ALA A 61 24.97 -7.34 3.15
N LEU A 62 24.29 -6.25 3.53
CA LEU A 62 22.94 -6.29 4.12
C LEU A 62 21.89 -6.81 3.13
N GLY A 63 21.94 -6.35 1.88
CA GLY A 63 21.07 -6.85 0.81
C GLY A 63 21.25 -8.34 0.56
N GLY A 64 22.51 -8.82 0.52
CA GLY A 64 22.83 -10.24 0.38
C GLY A 64 22.34 -11.09 1.55
N ALA A 65 22.48 -10.60 2.79
CA ALA A 65 22.02 -11.30 3.99
C ALA A 65 20.48 -11.43 4.05
N LEU A 66 19.74 -10.38 3.68
CA LEU A 66 18.28 -10.41 3.61
C LEU A 66 17.77 -11.36 2.52
N LEU A 67 18.44 -11.39 1.36
CA LEU A 67 18.12 -12.33 0.29
C LEU A 67 18.38 -13.79 0.71
N ALA A 68 19.49 -14.05 1.41
CA ALA A 68 19.82 -15.38 1.91
C ALA A 68 18.82 -15.88 2.98
N LEU A 69 18.30 -14.99 3.83
CA LEU A 69 17.25 -15.31 4.80
C LEU A 69 15.91 -15.64 4.12
N GLY A 70 15.50 -14.83 3.13
CA GLY A 70 14.26 -15.09 2.37
C GLY A 70 14.30 -16.39 1.54
N LEU A 71 15.47 -16.73 0.97
CA LEU A 71 15.64 -17.96 0.21
C LEU A 71 15.60 -19.22 1.11
N ARG A 72 16.07 -19.09 2.36
CA ARG A 72 16.00 -20.17 3.35
C ARG A 72 14.57 -20.54 3.70
N ASP A 73 13.70 -19.56 3.94
CA ASP A 73 12.28 -19.80 4.24
C ASP A 73 11.53 -20.40 3.05
N ALA A 74 11.89 -20.01 1.83
CA ALA A 74 11.31 -20.57 0.62
C ALA A 74 11.65 -22.06 0.44
N LEU A 75 12.89 -22.46 0.77
CA LEU A 75 13.37 -23.84 0.68
C LEU A 75 12.97 -24.70 1.89
N ALA A 76 12.71 -24.08 3.04
CA ALA A 76 12.26 -24.77 4.26
C ALA A 76 10.76 -25.05 4.27
N ARG A 77 9.98 -24.59 3.27
CA ARG A 77 8.57 -25.01 3.15
C ARG A 77 8.53 -26.52 2.96
N PRO A 78 8.00 -27.28 3.94
CA PRO A 78 7.83 -28.71 3.77
C PRO A 78 6.92 -28.93 2.55
N ALA A 79 7.39 -29.74 1.60
CA ALA A 79 6.58 -30.17 0.47
C ALA A 79 5.27 -30.72 1.03
N ALA A 80 4.15 -30.09 0.65
CA ALA A 80 2.83 -30.44 1.15
C ALA A 80 2.65 -31.97 1.04
N ALA A 81 2.50 -32.62 2.19
CA ALA A 81 2.27 -34.05 2.25
C ALA A 81 1.06 -34.42 1.36
N PRO A 82 1.07 -35.59 0.70
CA PRO A 82 -0.06 -36.04 -0.10
C PRO A 82 -1.34 -36.00 0.75
N ALA A 83 -2.36 -35.31 0.24
CA ALA A 83 -3.61 -35.09 0.94
C ALA A 83 -4.22 -36.44 1.33
N VAL A 84 -4.19 -36.76 2.63
CA VAL A 84 -5.00 -37.83 3.19
C VAL A 84 -6.46 -37.44 2.93
N PRO A 85 -7.31 -38.31 2.36
CA PRO A 85 -8.72 -38.00 2.14
C PRO A 85 -9.35 -37.65 3.49
N GLN A 86 -9.60 -36.36 3.69
CA GLN A 86 -10.23 -35.91 4.92
C GLN A 86 -11.69 -36.39 4.90
N PRO A 87 -12.18 -36.94 6.03
CA PRO A 87 -13.60 -37.27 6.14
C PRO A 87 -14.44 -36.03 5.83
N PRO A 88 -15.65 -36.19 5.27
CA PRO A 88 -16.50 -35.08 4.87
C PRO A 88 -16.69 -34.16 6.08
N VAL A 89 -16.08 -32.97 5.99
CA VAL A 89 -16.22 -31.95 7.03
C VAL A 89 -17.72 -31.63 7.10
N PRO A 90 -18.35 -31.75 8.29
CA PRO A 90 -19.74 -31.33 8.47
C PRO A 90 -19.87 -29.90 7.96
N LEU A 91 -20.92 -29.63 7.18
CA LEU A 91 -21.17 -28.29 6.67
C LEU A 91 -21.09 -27.30 7.83
N PRO A 92 -20.29 -26.23 7.71
CA PRO A 92 -20.17 -25.25 8.78
C PRO A 92 -21.56 -24.69 9.05
N VAL A 93 -22.06 -24.94 10.26
CA VAL A 93 -23.28 -24.29 10.76
C VAL A 93 -23.01 -22.78 10.65
N PRO A 94 -23.92 -21.97 10.07
CA PRO A 94 -23.74 -20.52 10.00
C PRO A 94 -23.59 -19.98 11.41
N GLN A 95 -22.35 -19.72 11.83
CA GLN A 95 -22.13 -19.01 13.07
C GLN A 95 -22.60 -17.57 12.83
N PRO A 96 -23.35 -16.97 13.77
CA PRO A 96 -23.64 -15.54 13.69
C PRO A 96 -22.29 -14.83 13.56
N VAL A 97 -22.09 -14.15 12.43
CA VAL A 97 -20.87 -13.40 12.16
C VAL A 97 -20.82 -12.31 13.22
N VAL A 98 -20.05 -12.54 14.28
CA VAL A 98 -19.82 -11.53 15.31
C VAL A 98 -19.14 -10.38 14.58
N ALA A 99 -19.84 -9.24 14.50
CA ALA A 99 -19.31 -8.05 13.85
C ALA A 99 -17.93 -7.76 14.46
N ALA A 100 -16.94 -7.52 13.59
CA ALA A 100 -15.61 -7.18 14.06
C ALA A 100 -15.70 -5.95 15.00
N PRO A 101 -14.91 -5.92 16.09
CA PRO A 101 -14.92 -4.80 17.01
C PRO A 101 -14.62 -3.51 16.24
N GLN A 102 -15.51 -2.53 16.36
CA GLN A 102 -15.32 -1.22 15.74
C GLN A 102 -14.18 -0.48 16.43
N PRO A 103 -13.34 0.25 15.70
CA PRO A 103 -12.25 1.00 16.29
C PRO A 103 -12.78 2.11 17.20
N ASP A 104 -12.07 2.37 18.29
CA ASP A 104 -12.36 3.48 19.19
C ASP A 104 -12.14 4.82 18.48
N ASP A 105 -13.21 5.61 18.33
CA ASP A 105 -13.19 6.93 17.69
C ASP A 105 -12.12 7.86 18.30
N GLY A 106 -11.90 7.75 19.62
CA GLY A 106 -10.91 8.55 20.33
C GLY A 106 -9.47 8.22 19.92
N LEU A 107 -9.18 6.95 19.63
CA LEU A 107 -7.88 6.52 19.13
C LEU A 107 -7.69 6.99 17.68
N VAL A 108 -8.71 6.81 16.84
CA VAL A 108 -8.66 7.23 15.43
C VAL A 108 -8.35 8.72 15.32
N ARG A 109 -9.00 9.55 16.14
CA ARG A 109 -8.77 11.00 16.16
C ARG A 109 -7.33 11.35 16.56
N ARG A 110 -6.76 10.70 17.59
CA ARG A 110 -5.36 10.93 17.99
C ARG A 110 -4.37 10.50 16.91
N VAL A 111 -4.64 9.42 16.18
CA VAL A 111 -3.80 9.00 15.05
C VAL A 111 -3.81 10.06 13.95
N LEU A 112 -4.96 10.66 13.65
CA LEU A 112 -5.06 11.76 12.69
C LEU A 112 -4.35 13.03 13.18
N GLU A 113 -4.44 13.35 14.46
CA GLU A 113 -3.70 14.48 15.05
C GLU A 113 -2.19 14.27 14.93
N VAL A 114 -1.69 13.07 15.25
CA VAL A 114 -0.27 12.73 15.07
C VAL A 114 0.14 12.86 13.60
N ARG A 115 -0.68 12.36 12.68
CA ARG A 115 -0.44 12.46 11.23
C ARG A 115 -0.26 13.91 10.77
N ASP A 116 -1.13 14.80 11.21
CA ASP A 116 -1.12 16.22 10.83
C ASP A 116 0.11 16.95 11.39
N LEU A 117 0.65 16.49 12.51
CA LEU A 117 1.89 17.01 13.12
C LEU A 117 3.18 16.47 12.46
N LEU A 118 3.11 15.46 11.59
CA LEU A 118 4.31 14.88 10.97
C LEU A 118 4.76 15.71 9.77
N ASP A 119 5.84 16.47 9.88
CA ASP A 119 6.44 17.19 8.73
C ASP A 119 7.17 16.28 7.74
N ASN A 120 7.61 15.10 8.20
CA ASN A 120 8.33 14.15 7.35
C ASN A 120 7.37 13.42 6.39
N THR A 121 7.52 13.68 5.10
CA THR A 121 6.68 13.12 4.04
C THR A 121 6.72 11.60 3.94
N ALA A 122 7.88 10.97 4.17
CA ALA A 122 8.02 9.51 4.14
C ALA A 122 7.30 8.85 5.32
N LEU A 123 7.37 9.43 6.52
CA LEU A 123 6.63 8.93 7.68
C LEU A 123 5.13 9.12 7.51
N ARG A 124 4.71 10.25 6.95
CA ARG A 124 3.29 10.53 6.65
C ARG A 124 2.73 9.52 5.65
N ALA A 125 3.45 9.27 4.54
CA ALA A 125 3.05 8.24 3.57
C ALA A 125 2.97 6.85 4.20
N ARG A 126 3.93 6.50 5.05
CA ARG A 126 3.93 5.21 5.76
C ARG A 126 2.75 5.07 6.72
N LEU A 127 2.37 6.14 7.40
CA LEU A 127 1.20 6.18 8.27
C LEU A 127 -0.09 6.05 7.45
N ASP A 128 -0.18 6.75 6.31
CA ASP A 128 -1.32 6.66 5.40
C ASP A 128 -1.53 5.24 4.88
N ASP A 129 -0.46 4.53 4.54
CA ASP A 129 -0.53 3.12 4.15
C ASP A 129 -1.03 2.23 5.29
N GLY A 130 -0.60 2.50 6.52
CA GLY A 130 -1.10 1.80 7.70
C GLY A 130 -2.59 2.02 7.95
N ILE A 131 -3.05 3.26 7.82
CA ILE A 131 -4.46 3.65 7.95
C ILE A 131 -5.31 2.94 6.88
N ARG A 132 -4.87 2.96 5.62
CA ARG A 132 -5.56 2.25 4.52
C ARG A 132 -5.60 0.74 4.73
N SER A 133 -4.49 0.15 5.20
CA SER A 133 -4.41 -1.28 5.51
C SER A 133 -5.35 -1.70 6.63
N ALA A 134 -5.72 -0.78 7.53
CA ALA A 134 -6.73 -0.98 8.57
C ALA A 134 -8.18 -0.81 8.05
N GLY A 135 -8.36 -0.61 6.73
CA GLY A 135 -9.67 -0.52 6.08
C GLY A 135 -10.30 0.87 6.11
N PHE A 136 -9.54 1.90 6.47
CA PHE A 136 -9.99 3.28 6.37
C PHE A 136 -9.70 3.87 4.99
N GLU A 137 -10.53 4.81 4.57
CA GLU A 137 -10.40 5.60 3.37
C GLU A 137 -10.02 7.03 3.72
N LEU A 138 -8.97 7.54 3.07
CA LEU A 138 -8.48 8.91 3.23
C LEU A 138 -9.12 9.82 2.18
N ILE A 139 -9.85 10.83 2.63
CA ILE A 139 -10.50 11.81 1.77
C ILE A 139 -9.47 12.89 1.42
N THR A 140 -8.91 12.77 0.21
CA THR A 140 -7.83 13.63 -0.33
C THR A 140 -8.25 14.20 -1.69
N PRO A 141 -9.20 15.14 -1.72
CA PRO A 141 -9.69 15.69 -2.97
C PRO A 141 -8.57 16.45 -3.69
N ALA A 142 -8.51 16.34 -5.02
CA ALA A 142 -7.57 17.11 -5.80
C ALA A 142 -8.02 18.58 -5.93
N PRO A 143 -7.08 19.54 -6.09
CA PRO A 143 -7.42 20.88 -6.50
C PRO A 143 -8.27 20.91 -7.78
N GLY A 144 -9.33 21.70 -7.79
CA GLY A 144 -10.33 21.80 -8.86
C GLY A 144 -11.52 20.86 -8.72
N GLU A 145 -11.51 19.90 -7.77
CA GLU A 145 -12.69 19.09 -7.47
C GLU A 145 -13.80 19.95 -6.80
N PRO A 146 -15.09 19.61 -7.03
CA PRO A 146 -16.19 20.33 -6.39
C PRO A 146 -16.14 20.24 -4.85
N PHE A 147 -16.42 21.36 -4.18
CA PHE A 147 -16.59 21.34 -2.74
C PHE A 147 -17.91 20.65 -2.35
N ASP A 148 -17.83 19.60 -1.52
CA ASP A 148 -18.98 18.92 -0.93
C ASP A 148 -19.01 19.12 0.60
N PRO A 149 -19.98 19.90 1.15
CA PRO A 149 -20.13 20.09 2.59
C PRO A 149 -20.39 18.81 3.40
N GLY A 150 -20.78 17.70 2.75
CA GLY A 150 -20.99 16.41 3.40
C GLY A 150 -19.68 15.78 3.90
N VAL A 151 -18.61 15.93 3.12
CA VAL A 151 -17.29 15.30 3.38
C VAL A 151 -16.15 16.32 3.55
N HIS A 152 -16.38 17.59 3.23
CA HIS A 152 -15.41 18.67 3.32
C HIS A 152 -15.86 19.76 4.32
N THR A 153 -14.88 20.43 4.92
CA THR A 153 -15.03 21.63 5.75
C THR A 153 -14.17 22.72 5.15
N ALA A 154 -14.78 23.80 4.65
CA ALA A 154 -14.04 24.96 4.18
C ALA A 154 -13.45 25.69 5.38
N VAL A 155 -12.11 25.73 5.48
CA VAL A 155 -11.39 26.42 6.56
C VAL A 155 -10.89 27.79 6.16
N ASP A 156 -10.72 28.02 4.85
CA ASP A 156 -10.33 29.30 4.28
C ASP A 156 -10.86 29.43 2.84
N THR A 157 -10.77 30.63 2.28
CA THR A 157 -11.06 30.90 0.87
C THR A 157 -9.90 31.63 0.19
N GLU A 158 -9.71 31.36 -1.10
CA GLU A 158 -8.69 32.01 -1.92
C GLU A 158 -9.35 32.56 -3.19
N ALA A 159 -8.91 33.73 -3.67
CA ALA A 159 -9.46 34.32 -4.88
C ALA A 159 -9.11 33.45 -6.11
N ALA A 160 -10.12 33.07 -6.91
CA ALA A 160 -9.93 32.23 -8.08
C ALA A 160 -8.88 32.81 -9.04
N THR A 161 -7.90 31.98 -9.40
CA THR A 161 -6.92 32.27 -10.46
C THR A 161 -7.50 31.94 -11.84
N ASP A 162 -6.86 32.41 -12.91
CA ASP A 162 -7.31 32.17 -14.28
C ASP A 162 -7.48 30.66 -14.57
N GLY A 163 -8.74 30.24 -14.76
CA GLY A 163 -9.10 28.85 -15.03
C GLY A 163 -9.57 28.04 -13.81
N ALA A 164 -9.46 28.59 -12.60
CA ALA A 164 -10.07 27.99 -11.40
C ALA A 164 -11.56 28.36 -11.32
N ALA A 165 -12.41 27.36 -11.10
CA ALA A 165 -13.85 27.59 -10.94
C ALA A 165 -14.19 27.91 -9.47
N PRO A 166 -14.93 29.00 -9.17
CA PRO A 166 -15.42 29.26 -7.82
C PRO A 166 -16.23 28.08 -7.27
N GLY A 167 -16.11 27.83 -5.96
CA GLY A 167 -16.75 26.69 -5.31
C GLY A 167 -16.06 25.34 -5.53
N THR A 168 -14.86 25.34 -6.11
CA THR A 168 -13.98 24.17 -6.18
C THR A 168 -12.85 24.28 -5.16
N ILE A 169 -12.21 23.15 -4.87
CA ILE A 169 -11.15 23.05 -3.87
C ILE A 169 -9.87 23.66 -4.42
N ALA A 170 -9.27 24.58 -3.68
CA ALA A 170 -7.96 25.15 -3.97
C ALA A 170 -6.84 24.27 -3.43
N ALA A 171 -6.95 23.90 -2.14
CA ALA A 171 -5.96 23.08 -1.46
C ALA A 171 -6.60 22.25 -0.35
N VAL A 172 -5.91 21.18 0.04
CA VAL A 172 -6.26 20.35 1.20
C VAL A 172 -5.30 20.66 2.33
N GLU A 173 -5.81 21.27 3.39
CA GLU A 173 -5.05 21.56 4.61
C GLU A 173 -4.96 20.33 5.50
N GLN A 174 -6.07 19.59 5.63
CA GLN A 174 -6.14 18.38 6.45
C GLN A 174 -6.98 17.32 5.78
N VAL A 175 -6.50 16.08 5.84
CA VAL A 175 -7.16 14.94 5.19
C VAL A 175 -8.34 14.45 6.01
N GLY A 176 -9.44 14.12 5.33
CA GLY A 176 -10.61 13.50 5.94
C GLY A 176 -10.44 11.98 6.07
N LEU A 177 -11.29 11.36 6.87
CA LEU A 177 -11.24 9.92 7.13
C LEU A 177 -12.63 9.30 7.17
N LEU A 178 -12.81 8.20 6.44
CA LEU A 178 -14.04 7.43 6.35
C LEU A 178 -13.77 5.93 6.54
N GLN A 179 -14.68 5.20 7.15
CA GLN A 179 -14.61 3.74 7.24
C GLN A 179 -16.01 3.16 7.06
N GLN A 180 -16.22 2.31 6.05
CA GLN A 180 -17.51 1.63 5.83
C GLN A 180 -18.71 2.60 5.83
N GLY A 181 -18.55 3.79 5.23
CA GLY A 181 -19.58 4.82 5.17
C GLY A 181 -19.71 5.70 6.43
N ARG A 182 -18.98 5.37 7.51
CA ARG A 182 -18.89 6.21 8.71
C ARG A 182 -17.80 7.25 8.54
N LEU A 183 -18.18 8.52 8.56
CA LEU A 183 -17.24 9.64 8.50
C LEU A 183 -16.69 9.94 9.90
N TYR A 184 -15.37 9.84 10.06
CA TYR A 184 -14.69 10.14 11.32
C TYR A 184 -14.25 11.60 11.38
N ARG A 185 -13.88 12.17 10.24
CA ARG A 185 -13.43 13.56 10.10
C ARG A 185 -13.62 14.02 8.66
N ARG A 186 -14.16 15.23 8.47
CA ARG A 186 -14.21 15.91 7.17
C ARG A 186 -12.82 16.41 6.76
N ALA A 187 -12.52 16.40 5.47
CA ALA A 187 -11.31 17.03 4.98
C ALA A 187 -11.40 18.55 5.17
N ALA A 188 -10.38 19.17 5.77
CA ALA A 188 -10.29 20.62 5.85
C ALA A 188 -9.66 21.13 4.55
N VAL A 189 -10.37 22.00 3.85
CA VAL A 189 -9.99 22.47 2.52
C VAL A 189 -10.07 23.98 2.42
N VAL A 190 -9.24 24.54 1.55
CA VAL A 190 -9.35 25.92 1.05
C VAL A 190 -10.19 25.88 -0.21
N VAL A 191 -11.14 26.80 -0.37
CA VAL A 191 -12.05 26.84 -1.52
C VAL A 191 -11.82 28.09 -2.36
N TRP A 192 -11.83 27.96 -3.68
CA TRP A 192 -11.79 29.11 -4.57
C TRP A 192 -13.07 29.94 -4.45
N GLU A 193 -12.93 31.24 -4.22
CA GLU A 193 -14.01 32.22 -4.27
C GLU A 193 -13.93 33.10 -5.51
N GLU A 194 -15.04 33.77 -5.84
CA GLU A 194 -15.09 34.73 -6.93
C GLU A 194 -14.14 35.92 -6.64
N ALA A 195 -13.29 36.28 -7.60
CA ALA A 195 -12.40 37.43 -7.47
C ALA A 195 -13.24 38.71 -7.36
N ARG A 196 -13.12 39.43 -6.24
CA ARG A 196 -13.80 40.71 -6.00
C ARG A 196 -13.08 41.89 -6.63
#